data_AF-A0A833DJX3-F1
#
_entry.id   AF-A0A833DJX3-F1
#
_cell.length_a   1.000
_cell.length_b   1.000
_cell.length_c   1.000
_cell.angle_alpha   90.00
_cell.angle_beta   90.00
_cell.angle_gamma   90.00
#
_symmetry.space_group_name_H-M   'P 1'
#
loop_
_entity.id
_entity.type
_entity.pdbx_description
1 polymer ?
#
loop_
_entity_poly.entity_id
_entity_poly.type
_entity_poly.pdbx_seq_one_letter_code
_entity_poly.pdbx_strand_id
1 'polypeptide(L)'
;MKKILAAVVLIVIAGIFSISIFVQEEAIILTPNASAQDYVIPAWIKNNAGWWATNQIDDSSFLQGIQYLIKEKIMIIPSTETSGSSGSQKVPTWVKNNAGWWAEGQIDDSSFVIGIQWLVSNGIIVVEEKLIHTYADLRVAFIGDQGLGPNAIAVLELIKDERAQLVLHQGDFDYEDDPDKWDKQISNVLGTDFPYFGTPGNHDVKEWNNYQGKLYDRLKKNPDAECIGDLGVKSSCTYHGLFFILVAPGISDSDHDSFIKKQLNENHSNWRICSWHYDINTMQREADQNKTGWEVYEYCKNGGAIIANAYQHVYARTKTLINFENHIVDSEWSEPNKLRVKEGATFTFISGIGGMPIVKQKYDDWTINYSSDQGASNGALFCTFNVGGQPNKAYCYFKNIDGRIIDEFTITSFLGAHIDKINPTDVDWSGRDLTGNDLSNTTIIDTNLSSATLVGADLSNAVLIGTTLTGADLTDANLTGVSLKDKDLTGTILTGADLTDVSLTGVDLSGRDLTGTILRGADLTNANLTGVDLSGRDLTGTIL
;
A
#
# COMPACT_ATOMS: atom_id res chain seq x y z
N MET A 1 -50.68 31.74 26.81
CA MET A 1 -50.51 33.21 26.76
C MET A 1 -49.03 33.49 26.97
N LYS A 2 -48.24 33.76 25.92
CA LYS A 2 -47.77 35.11 25.54
C LYS A 2 -47.36 35.93 26.79
N LYS A 3 -46.06 35.99 27.10
CA LYS A 3 -45.08 37.03 26.66
C LYS A 3 -45.15 38.24 27.61
N ILE A 4 -44.12 38.67 28.37
CA ILE A 4 -42.84 39.37 27.99
C ILE A 4 -42.40 40.12 29.28
N LEU A 5 -41.15 40.49 29.64
CA LEU A 5 -39.77 40.26 29.18
C LEU A 5 -38.81 41.13 30.05
N ALA A 6 -37.57 40.66 30.19
CA ALA A 6 -36.29 41.40 30.23
C ALA A 6 -36.00 42.49 31.30
N ALA A 7 -35.07 42.13 32.18
CA ALA A 7 -33.91 42.95 32.52
C ALA A 7 -32.86 42.74 31.38
N VAL A 8 -32.20 43.74 30.79
CA VAL A 8 -32.04 45.13 31.22
C VAL A 8 -31.91 46.09 30.02
N VAL A 9 -32.89 47.00 29.91
CA VAL A 9 -32.82 48.47 29.65
C VAL A 9 -31.81 48.97 28.59
N LEU A 10 -32.27 49.33 27.37
CA LEU A 10 -32.70 50.67 26.85
C LEU A 10 -31.52 51.59 26.44
N ILE A 11 -31.38 52.00 25.16
CA ILE A 11 -31.88 53.25 24.51
C ILE A 11 -31.69 53.07 22.96
N VAL A 12 -32.73 53.00 22.11
CA VAL A 12 -33.38 54.04 21.23
C VAL A 12 -32.38 54.87 20.40
N ILE A 13 -32.39 54.90 19.04
CA ILE A 13 -33.26 55.70 18.14
C ILE A 13 -33.37 55.08 16.73
N ALA A 14 -34.58 55.20 16.19
CA ALA A 14 -35.15 54.99 14.85
C ALA A 14 -34.28 55.12 13.58
N GLY A 15 -34.70 54.41 12.52
CA GLY A 15 -34.44 54.80 11.12
C GLY A 15 -34.52 53.68 10.08
N ILE A 16 -35.68 53.52 9.46
CA ILE A 16 -35.99 53.07 8.09
C ILE A 16 -34.77 52.73 7.19
N PHE A 17 -34.69 51.53 6.60
CA PHE A 17 -34.59 51.32 5.14
C PHE A 17 -34.67 49.82 4.78
N SER A 18 -35.55 49.52 3.84
CA SER A 18 -35.81 48.22 3.22
C SER A 18 -34.64 47.78 2.34
N ILE A 19 -34.26 46.49 2.37
CA ILE A 19 -33.67 45.80 1.21
C ILE A 19 -34.32 44.42 1.11
N SER A 20 -35.15 44.26 0.09
CA SER A 20 -35.73 42.99 -0.34
C SER A 20 -34.65 42.15 -1.04
N ILE A 21 -34.43 40.92 -0.61
CA ILE A 21 -33.81 39.88 -1.44
C ILE A 21 -34.79 38.70 -1.45
N PHE A 22 -35.40 38.49 -2.61
CA PHE A 22 -36.18 37.31 -2.92
C PHE A 22 -35.24 36.10 -2.97
N VAL A 23 -35.55 35.05 -2.20
CA VAL A 23 -35.05 33.69 -2.46
C VAL A 23 -36.26 32.82 -2.72
N GLN A 24 -36.33 32.28 -3.93
CA GLN A 24 -37.32 31.29 -4.36
C GLN A 24 -37.08 29.99 -3.57
N GLU A 25 -38.12 29.48 -2.92
CA GLU A 25 -38.14 28.11 -2.37
C GLU A 25 -38.15 27.12 -3.53
N GLU A 26 -37.06 26.39 -3.72
CA GLU A 26 -37.11 25.07 -4.36
C GLU A 26 -37.06 24.01 -3.26
N ALA A 27 -38.15 23.26 -3.16
CA ALA A 27 -38.30 22.13 -2.25
C ALA A 27 -37.30 21.03 -2.65
N ILE A 28 -36.36 20.74 -1.74
CA ILE A 28 -35.51 19.55 -1.83
C ILE A 28 -36.40 18.33 -1.58
N ILE A 29 -36.75 17.63 -2.66
CA ILE A 29 -37.31 16.29 -2.60
C ILE A 29 -36.17 15.36 -2.18
N LEU A 30 -36.10 15.05 -0.88
CA LEU A 30 -35.29 13.96 -0.36
C LEU A 30 -35.86 12.65 -0.90
N THR A 31 -35.22 12.09 -1.91
CA THR A 31 -35.38 10.67 -2.23
C THR A 31 -34.74 9.85 -1.10
N PRO A 32 -35.40 8.80 -0.58
CA PRO A 32 -34.85 8.02 0.50
C PRO A 32 -33.67 7.21 -0.05
N ASN A 33 -32.46 7.61 0.35
CA ASN A 33 -31.27 6.84 0.09
C ASN A 33 -31.41 5.45 0.73
N ALA A 34 -30.83 4.46 0.05
CA ALA A 34 -30.85 3.06 0.42
C ALA A 34 -30.54 2.84 1.92
N SER A 35 -31.51 2.27 2.64
CA SER A 35 -31.39 1.50 3.87
C SER A 35 -30.09 1.71 4.67
N ALA A 36 -30.07 2.72 5.54
CA ALA A 36 -29.25 2.64 6.75
C ALA A 36 -29.72 1.40 7.51
N GLN A 37 -28.91 0.35 7.58
CA GLN A 37 -29.12 -0.64 8.64
C GLN A 37 -28.87 0.10 9.94
N ASP A 38 -29.92 0.30 10.74
CA ASP A 38 -29.81 0.73 12.12
C ASP A 38 -29.06 -0.36 12.90
N TYR A 39 -27.74 -0.26 12.96
CA TYR A 39 -26.92 -1.13 13.79
C TYR A 39 -27.04 -0.65 15.23
N VAL A 40 -28.02 -1.20 15.95
CA VAL A 40 -28.28 -0.94 17.36
C VAL A 40 -27.10 -1.45 18.18
N ILE A 41 -26.49 -0.59 19.00
CA ILE A 41 -25.41 -1.00 19.91
C ILE A 41 -26.06 -1.89 20.98
N PRO A 42 -25.57 -3.13 21.20
CA PRO A 42 -26.13 -3.99 22.21
C PRO A 42 -26.25 -3.31 23.58
N ALA A 43 -27.45 -3.31 24.16
CA ALA A 43 -27.76 -2.54 25.37
C ALA A 43 -26.85 -2.85 26.57
N TRP A 44 -26.24 -4.04 26.62
CA TRP A 44 -25.30 -4.42 27.68
C TRP A 44 -24.02 -3.57 27.67
N ILE A 45 -23.64 -2.99 26.53
CA ILE A 45 -22.46 -2.12 26.40
C ILE A 45 -22.66 -0.80 27.16
N LYS A 46 -23.90 -0.36 27.37
CA LYS A 46 -24.23 0.83 28.18
C LYS A 46 -23.71 0.73 29.60
N ASN A 47 -23.59 -0.48 30.15
CA ASN A 47 -23.01 -0.69 31.48
C ASN A 47 -21.53 -0.28 31.53
N ASN A 48 -20.75 -0.58 30.48
CA ASN A 48 -19.35 -0.19 30.39
C ASN A 48 -19.21 1.34 30.31
N ALA A 49 -20.08 1.99 29.54
CA ALA A 49 -20.12 3.45 29.45
C ALA A 49 -20.48 4.11 30.80
N GLY A 50 -21.43 3.52 31.56
CA GLY A 50 -21.79 3.96 32.90
C GLY A 50 -20.66 3.77 33.92
N TRP A 51 -19.98 2.62 33.89
CA TRP A 51 -18.80 2.37 34.74
C TRP A 51 -17.68 3.35 34.43
N TRP A 52 -17.46 3.66 33.16
CA TRP A 52 -16.45 4.62 32.76
C TRP A 52 -16.79 6.03 33.23
N ALA A 53 -18.02 6.50 32.96
CA ALA A 53 -18.47 7.83 33.36
C ALA A 53 -18.44 8.06 34.89
N THR A 54 -18.64 6.98 35.67
CA THR A 54 -18.59 7.03 37.14
C THR A 54 -17.21 6.69 37.73
N ASN A 55 -16.17 6.57 36.89
CA ASN A 55 -14.78 6.23 37.27
C ASN A 55 -14.63 4.87 37.98
N GLN A 56 -15.54 3.92 37.72
CA GLN A 56 -15.37 2.52 38.15
C GLN A 56 -14.40 1.75 37.26
N ILE A 57 -14.24 2.17 36.01
CA ILE A 57 -13.16 1.75 35.10
C ILE A 57 -12.42 2.98 34.59
N ASP A 58 -11.12 2.83 34.32
CA ASP A 58 -10.28 3.90 33.80
C ASP A 58 -10.47 4.10 32.29
N ASP A 59 -9.89 5.19 31.77
CA ASP A 59 -9.98 5.52 30.34
C ASP A 59 -9.38 4.40 29.48
N SER A 60 -8.23 3.84 29.87
CA SER A 60 -7.58 2.75 29.13
C SER A 60 -8.49 1.53 28.97
N SER A 61 -9.12 1.08 30.06
CA SER A 61 -9.99 -0.10 30.06
C SER A 61 -11.23 0.11 29.21
N PHE A 62 -11.83 1.31 29.27
CA PHE A 62 -12.98 1.63 28.44
C PHE A 62 -12.61 1.71 26.95
N LEU A 63 -11.52 2.40 26.61
CA LEU A 63 -11.05 2.54 25.24
C LEU A 63 -10.72 1.17 24.61
N GLN A 64 -9.98 0.32 25.32
CA GLN A 64 -9.70 -1.06 24.87
C GLN A 64 -10.97 -1.88 24.65
N GLY A 65 -11.97 -1.73 25.52
CA GLY A 65 -13.27 -2.37 25.37
C GLY A 65 -14.01 -1.91 24.11
N ILE A 66 -14.01 -0.60 23.82
CA ILE A 66 -14.59 -0.06 22.59
C ILE A 66 -13.82 -0.55 21.36
N GLN A 67 -12.49 -0.53 21.38
CA GLN A 67 -11.66 -1.05 20.29
C GLN A 67 -11.97 -2.52 19.98
N TYR A 68 -12.10 -3.36 21.01
CA TYR A 68 -12.51 -4.76 20.86
C TYR A 68 -13.91 -4.89 20.23
N LEU A 69 -14.88 -4.11 20.70
CA LEU A 69 -16.25 -4.13 20.18
C LEU A 69 -16.30 -3.74 18.70
N ILE A 70 -15.46 -2.79 18.28
CA ILE A 70 -15.37 -2.37 16.88
C ILE A 70 -14.68 -3.45 16.05
N LYS A 71 -13.56 -4.01 16.54
CA LYS A 71 -12.82 -5.11 15.91
C LYS A 71 -13.69 -6.34 15.64
N GLU A 72 -14.50 -6.73 16.62
CA GLU A 72 -15.40 -7.88 16.51
C GLU A 72 -16.72 -7.56 15.77
N LYS A 73 -16.84 -6.36 15.19
CA LYS A 73 -18.04 -5.87 14.49
C LYS A 73 -19.32 -5.89 15.35
N ILE A 74 -19.17 -5.82 16.67
CA ILE A 74 -20.27 -5.71 17.64
C ILE A 74 -20.75 -4.25 17.72
N MET A 75 -19.85 -3.30 17.49
CA MET A 75 -20.12 -1.87 17.36
C MET A 75 -19.58 -1.39 16.00
N ILE A 76 -20.40 -0.69 15.22
CA ILE A 76 -19.97 -0.13 13.93
C ILE A 76 -19.84 1.38 14.06
N ILE A 77 -18.66 1.90 13.73
CA ILE A 77 -18.38 3.33 13.72
C ILE A 77 -18.29 3.79 12.26
N PRO A 78 -19.18 4.68 11.78
CA PRO A 78 -19.10 5.21 10.43
C PRO A 78 -17.80 5.99 10.24
N SER A 79 -17.19 5.86 9.06
CA SER A 79 -15.92 6.48 8.69
C SER A 79 -15.92 7.99 8.92
N THR A 80 -14.87 8.51 9.54
CA THR A 80 -14.64 9.95 9.72
C THR A 80 -13.26 10.34 9.23
N GLU A 81 -13.12 11.50 8.58
CA GLU A 81 -11.83 12.03 8.16
C GLU A 81 -10.92 12.23 9.38
N THR A 82 -9.71 11.68 9.33
CA THR A 82 -8.66 11.89 10.33
C THR A 82 -8.04 13.26 10.14
N SER A 83 -8.25 14.17 11.09
CA SER A 83 -7.50 15.42 11.15
C SER A 83 -6.09 15.12 11.68
N GLY A 84 -5.04 15.59 10.98
CA GLY A 84 -3.64 15.36 11.30
C GLY A 84 -3.32 15.54 12.80
N SER A 85 -2.56 14.59 13.35
CA SER A 85 -2.32 14.49 14.78
C SER A 85 -1.38 15.58 15.31
N SER A 86 -1.72 16.12 16.49
CA SER A 86 -0.77 16.69 17.44
C SER A 86 -0.90 15.90 18.74
N GLY A 87 0.24 15.54 19.35
CA GLY A 87 0.37 14.40 20.26
C GLY A 87 -0.45 14.38 21.56
N SER A 88 -0.47 13.18 22.17
CA SER A 88 -0.84 12.89 23.57
C SER A 88 -2.03 13.69 24.13
N GLN A 89 -3.23 13.49 23.56
CA GLN A 89 -4.44 14.06 24.15
C GLN A 89 -5.10 13.08 25.13
N LYS A 90 -5.28 13.54 26.38
CA LYS A 90 -6.18 12.91 27.37
C LYS A 90 -7.60 12.88 26.80
N VAL A 91 -8.38 11.85 27.14
CA VAL A 91 -9.79 11.79 26.75
C VAL A 91 -10.53 13.03 27.29
N PRO A 92 -11.16 13.85 26.42
CA PRO A 92 -11.87 15.02 26.89
C PRO A 92 -13.06 14.66 27.77
N THR A 93 -13.29 15.46 28.82
CA THR A 93 -14.41 15.27 29.76
C THR A 93 -15.77 15.23 29.05
N TRP A 94 -15.94 15.95 27.93
CA TRP A 94 -17.20 15.94 27.19
C TRP A 94 -17.52 14.56 26.58
N VAL A 95 -16.50 13.80 26.14
CA VAL A 95 -16.69 12.45 25.61
C VAL A 95 -17.11 11.50 26.71
N LYS A 96 -16.51 11.64 27.90
CA LYS A 96 -16.87 10.88 29.10
C LYS A 96 -18.28 11.19 29.61
N ASN A 97 -18.68 12.47 29.55
CA ASN A 97 -20.06 12.89 29.86
C ASN A 97 -21.06 12.33 28.84
N ASN A 98 -20.71 12.34 27.55
CA ASN A 98 -21.51 11.74 26.48
C ASN A 98 -21.78 10.25 26.77
N ALA A 99 -20.74 9.48 27.12
CA ALA A 99 -20.90 8.09 27.53
C ALA A 99 -21.83 7.90 28.76
N GLY A 100 -21.74 8.81 29.74
CA GLY A 100 -22.64 8.80 30.91
C GLY A 100 -24.11 9.06 30.54
N TRP A 101 -24.38 10.08 29.72
CA TRP A 101 -25.72 10.37 29.23
C TRP A 101 -26.31 9.22 28.41
N TRP A 102 -25.48 8.55 27.61
CA TRP A 102 -25.91 7.39 26.84
C TRP A 102 -26.24 6.19 27.73
N ALA A 103 -25.43 5.95 28.76
CA ALA A 103 -25.65 4.89 29.74
C ALA A 103 -26.96 5.09 30.53
N GLU A 104 -27.32 6.34 30.81
CA GLU A 104 -28.57 6.70 31.50
C GLU A 104 -29.78 6.80 30.55
N GLY A 105 -29.60 6.59 29.25
CA GLY A 105 -30.66 6.67 28.25
C GLY A 105 -31.12 8.09 27.93
N GLN A 106 -30.31 9.11 28.25
CA GLN A 106 -30.61 10.52 27.95
C GLN A 106 -30.33 10.89 26.49
N ILE A 107 -29.46 10.14 25.82
CA ILE A 107 -29.13 10.30 24.39
C ILE A 107 -29.17 8.94 23.69
N ASP A 108 -29.32 8.97 22.36
CA ASP A 108 -29.39 7.77 21.51
C ASP A 108 -28.01 7.25 21.11
N ASP A 109 -27.99 6.08 20.47
CA ASP A 109 -26.75 5.43 20.02
C ASP A 109 -25.99 6.29 19.01
N SER A 110 -26.70 7.02 18.14
CA SER A 110 -26.09 7.90 17.14
C SER A 110 -25.31 9.06 17.79
N SER A 111 -25.87 9.66 18.85
CA SER A 111 -25.20 10.72 19.61
C SER A 111 -23.98 10.22 20.40
N PHE A 112 -24.03 8.99 20.89
CA PHE A 112 -22.88 8.35 21.55
C PHE A 112 -21.75 8.05 20.57
N VAL A 113 -22.10 7.53 19.38
CA VAL A 113 -21.14 7.23 18.31
C VAL A 113 -20.35 8.46 17.89
N ILE A 114 -20.92 9.66 17.91
CA ILE A 114 -20.18 10.92 17.62
C ILE A 114 -18.98 11.10 18.56
N GLY A 115 -19.12 10.73 19.84
CA GLY A 115 -18.02 10.78 20.81
C GLY A 115 -16.91 9.78 20.45
N ILE A 116 -17.29 8.58 20.03
CA ILE A 116 -16.34 7.54 19.61
C ILE A 116 -15.66 7.91 18.28
N GLN A 117 -16.41 8.43 17.32
CA GLN A 117 -15.88 8.97 16.05
C GLN A 117 -14.84 10.06 16.29
N TRP A 118 -15.10 10.96 17.23
CA TRP A 118 -14.12 11.99 17.60
C TRP A 118 -12.84 11.38 18.17
N LEU A 119 -12.95 10.37 19.05
CA LEU A 119 -11.79 9.66 19.59
C LEU A 119 -10.99 8.94 18.50
N VAL A 120 -11.66 8.37 17.49
CA VAL A 120 -11.03 7.74 16.32
C VAL A 120 -10.34 8.79 15.45
N SER A 121 -11.02 9.88 15.08
CA SER A 121 -10.44 10.96 14.26
C SER A 121 -9.25 11.69 14.90
N ASN A 122 -9.12 11.62 16.23
CA ASN A 122 -7.99 12.20 16.98
C ASN A 122 -6.95 11.15 17.40
N GLY A 123 -7.05 9.90 16.92
CA GLY A 123 -6.07 8.84 17.18
C GLY A 123 -6.03 8.33 18.62
N ILE A 124 -7.07 8.57 19.43
CA ILE A 124 -7.17 8.08 20.81
C ILE A 124 -7.75 6.66 20.86
N ILE A 125 -8.70 6.35 19.96
CA ILE A 125 -9.16 4.98 19.69
C ILE A 125 -8.57 4.56 18.35
N VAL A 126 -7.78 3.50 18.36
CA VAL A 126 -7.29 2.87 17.13
C VAL A 126 -8.22 1.70 16.83
N VAL A 127 -9.01 1.82 15.77
CA VAL A 127 -9.80 0.70 15.26
C VAL A 127 -8.88 -0.13 14.39
N GLU A 128 -8.54 -1.34 14.82
CA GLU A 128 -7.88 -2.32 13.95
C GLU A 128 -8.85 -2.69 12.82
N GLU A 129 -8.72 -2.02 11.68
CA GLU A 129 -9.27 -2.55 10.44
C GLU A 129 -8.53 -3.87 10.17
N LYS A 130 -9.28 -4.95 9.93
CA LYS A 130 -8.72 -6.28 9.70
C LYS A 130 -7.81 -6.22 8.47
N LEU A 131 -6.52 -6.03 8.69
CA LEU A 131 -5.54 -5.99 7.62
C LEU A 131 -5.59 -7.33 6.89
N ILE A 132 -5.76 -7.27 5.57
CA ILE A 132 -5.69 -8.47 4.74
C ILE A 132 -4.21 -8.68 4.44
N HIS A 133 -3.58 -9.63 5.14
CA HIS A 133 -2.18 -9.96 4.91
C HIS A 133 -2.01 -10.83 3.67
N THR A 134 -1.18 -10.37 2.74
CA THR A 134 -0.70 -11.21 1.63
C THR A 134 0.14 -12.38 2.16
N TYR A 135 0.04 -13.55 1.55
CA TYR A 135 0.85 -14.71 1.93
C TYR A 135 2.34 -14.43 1.68
N ALA A 136 3.21 -15.06 2.49
CA ALA A 136 4.66 -14.97 2.30
C ALA A 136 5.06 -15.57 0.95
N ASP A 137 6.06 -14.94 0.32
CA ASP A 137 6.64 -15.35 -0.96
C ASP A 137 5.63 -15.55 -2.11
N LEU A 138 4.52 -14.79 -2.13
CA LEU A 138 3.52 -14.84 -3.20
C LEU A 138 4.09 -14.26 -4.51
N ARG A 139 4.35 -15.10 -5.51
CA ARG A 139 4.90 -14.67 -6.81
C ARG A 139 3.83 -14.42 -7.85
N VAL A 140 3.76 -13.20 -8.35
CA VAL A 140 2.88 -12.75 -9.44
C VAL A 140 3.70 -12.57 -10.72
N ALA A 141 3.16 -13.02 -11.84
CA ALA A 141 3.65 -12.65 -13.17
C ALA A 141 2.73 -11.59 -13.80
N PHE A 142 3.33 -10.58 -14.43
CA PHE A 142 2.63 -9.51 -15.16
C PHE A 142 3.02 -9.56 -16.63
N ILE A 143 2.00 -9.62 -17.49
CA ILE A 143 2.17 -9.65 -18.94
C ILE A 143 1.04 -8.87 -19.62
N GLY A 144 1.30 -8.39 -20.83
CA GLY A 144 0.29 -7.94 -21.78
C GLY A 144 0.75 -8.25 -23.19
N ASP A 145 -0.12 -8.06 -24.17
CA ASP A 145 0.21 -8.17 -25.58
C ASP A 145 0.80 -9.57 -25.91
N GLN A 146 0.11 -10.60 -25.41
CA GLN A 146 0.59 -11.98 -25.44
C GLN A 146 0.55 -12.55 -26.88
N GLY A 147 -0.59 -12.41 -27.55
CA GLY A 147 -0.81 -13.06 -28.84
C GLY A 147 -0.86 -14.59 -28.77
N LEU A 148 -0.83 -15.21 -29.95
CA LEU A 148 -0.67 -16.65 -30.14
C LEU A 148 0.69 -16.97 -30.76
N GLY A 149 1.19 -18.17 -30.47
CA GLY A 149 2.38 -18.72 -31.15
C GLY A 149 3.60 -18.92 -30.25
N PRO A 150 4.79 -19.14 -30.84
CA PRO A 150 5.93 -19.69 -30.12
C PRO A 150 6.49 -18.74 -29.05
N ASN A 151 6.50 -17.42 -29.29
CA ASN A 151 6.98 -16.46 -28.29
C ASN A 151 6.03 -16.39 -27.10
N ALA A 152 4.71 -16.36 -27.35
CA ALA A 152 3.68 -16.40 -26.31
C ALA A 152 3.80 -17.67 -25.45
N ILE A 153 3.98 -18.83 -26.10
CA ILE A 153 4.21 -20.11 -25.42
C ILE A 153 5.49 -20.05 -24.58
N ALA A 154 6.59 -19.52 -25.12
CA ALA A 154 7.85 -19.39 -24.38
C ALA A 154 7.73 -18.47 -23.15
N VAL A 155 6.95 -17.40 -23.22
CA VAL A 155 6.67 -16.54 -22.06
C VAL A 155 5.82 -17.30 -21.03
N LEU A 156 4.81 -18.06 -21.44
CA LEU A 156 4.03 -18.91 -20.52
C LEU A 156 4.90 -20.01 -19.89
N GLU A 157 5.84 -20.60 -20.64
CA GLU A 157 6.82 -21.56 -20.11
C GLU A 157 7.74 -20.90 -19.09
N LEU A 158 8.22 -19.68 -19.38
CA LEU A 158 8.99 -18.88 -18.42
C LEU A 158 8.20 -18.63 -17.13
N ILE A 159 6.91 -18.28 -17.22
CA ILE A 159 6.03 -18.08 -16.05
C ILE A 159 5.92 -19.35 -15.20
N LYS A 160 5.81 -20.51 -15.85
CA LYS A 160 5.80 -21.82 -15.19
C LYS A 160 7.12 -22.11 -14.49
N ASP A 161 8.23 -21.88 -15.17
CA ASP A 161 9.58 -22.19 -14.69
C ASP A 161 9.97 -21.29 -13.50
N GLU A 162 9.56 -20.02 -13.54
CA GLU A 162 9.70 -19.10 -12.42
C GLU A 162 8.67 -19.33 -11.30
N ARG A 163 7.81 -20.34 -11.43
CA ARG A 163 6.82 -20.73 -10.41
C ARG A 163 5.93 -19.57 -9.96
N ALA A 164 5.50 -18.73 -10.89
CA ALA A 164 4.46 -17.75 -10.57
C ALA A 164 3.20 -18.49 -10.08
N GLN A 165 2.54 -17.92 -9.09
CA GLN A 165 1.32 -18.48 -8.49
C GLN A 165 0.06 -17.87 -9.12
N LEU A 166 0.17 -16.71 -9.74
CA LEU A 166 -0.88 -16.10 -10.54
C LEU A 166 -0.32 -15.23 -11.65
N VAL A 167 -1.14 -15.00 -12.67
CA VAL A 167 -0.90 -14.02 -13.73
C VAL A 167 -1.92 -12.88 -13.64
N LEU A 168 -1.44 -11.64 -13.75
CA LEU A 168 -2.23 -10.47 -14.09
C LEU A 168 -1.92 -10.05 -15.53
N HIS A 169 -2.88 -10.22 -16.44
CA HIS A 169 -2.76 -9.94 -17.87
C HIS A 169 -3.37 -8.58 -18.24
N GLN A 170 -2.54 -7.61 -18.59
CA GLN A 170 -2.94 -6.26 -19.00
C GLN A 170 -3.36 -6.19 -20.48
N GLY A 171 -4.39 -6.94 -20.88
CA GLY A 171 -5.03 -6.83 -22.20
C GLY A 171 -4.23 -7.30 -23.41
N ASP A 172 -4.93 -7.34 -24.54
CA ASP A 172 -4.48 -7.81 -25.85
C ASP A 172 -4.04 -9.28 -25.82
N PHE A 173 -5.06 -10.13 -25.72
CA PHE A 173 -4.91 -11.54 -25.36
C PHE A 173 -4.32 -12.38 -26.50
N ASP A 174 -4.87 -12.29 -27.71
CA ASP A 174 -4.48 -13.17 -28.82
C ASP A 174 -4.32 -12.49 -30.19
N TYR A 175 -4.89 -11.29 -30.39
CA TYR A 175 -4.93 -10.55 -31.67
C TYR A 175 -5.66 -11.27 -32.82
N GLU A 176 -6.40 -12.33 -32.53
CA GLU A 176 -7.08 -13.19 -33.50
C GLU A 176 -8.59 -13.31 -33.27
N ASP A 177 -9.16 -12.71 -32.21
CA ASP A 177 -10.57 -12.87 -31.83
C ASP A 177 -10.92 -14.37 -31.58
N ASP A 178 -9.99 -15.15 -31.00
CA ASP A 178 -10.16 -16.59 -30.73
C ASP A 178 -9.95 -16.97 -29.24
N PRO A 179 -10.93 -16.63 -28.37
CA PRO A 179 -10.88 -16.92 -26.94
C PRO A 179 -10.64 -18.39 -26.59
N ASP A 180 -11.09 -19.33 -27.44
CA ASP A 180 -10.88 -20.76 -27.23
C ASP A 180 -9.42 -21.15 -27.45
N LYS A 181 -8.78 -20.67 -28.52
CA LYS A 181 -7.34 -20.90 -28.73
C LYS A 181 -6.49 -20.23 -27.67
N TRP A 182 -6.82 -19.00 -27.29
CA TRP A 182 -6.12 -18.27 -26.24
C TRP A 182 -6.13 -19.05 -24.92
N ASP A 183 -7.32 -19.43 -24.44
CA ASP A 183 -7.46 -20.16 -23.18
C ASP A 183 -6.81 -21.55 -23.23
N LYS A 184 -6.89 -22.22 -24.39
CA LYS A 184 -6.23 -23.51 -24.62
C LYS A 184 -4.71 -23.39 -24.59
N GLN A 185 -4.13 -22.35 -25.18
CA GLN A 185 -2.69 -22.10 -25.14
C GLN A 185 -2.19 -21.99 -23.70
N ILE A 186 -2.87 -21.17 -22.88
CA ILE A 186 -2.57 -21.02 -21.45
C ILE A 186 -2.72 -22.37 -20.73
N SER A 187 -3.85 -23.06 -20.94
CA SER A 187 -4.15 -24.34 -20.29
C SER A 187 -3.13 -25.43 -20.60
N ASN A 188 -2.60 -25.47 -21.82
CA ASN A 188 -1.60 -26.44 -22.23
C ASN A 188 -0.26 -26.25 -21.49
N VAL A 189 0.07 -25.01 -21.11
CA VAL A 189 1.36 -24.69 -20.49
C VAL A 189 1.25 -24.64 -18.96
N LEU A 190 0.35 -23.79 -18.45
CA LEU A 190 0.17 -23.49 -17.03
C LEU A 190 -0.84 -24.41 -16.34
N GLY A 191 -1.71 -25.06 -17.10
CA GLY A 191 -2.82 -25.86 -16.58
C GLY A 191 -4.15 -25.12 -16.59
N THR A 192 -5.25 -25.89 -16.55
CA THR A 192 -6.62 -25.37 -16.65
C THR A 192 -7.09 -24.62 -15.41
N ASP A 193 -6.42 -24.83 -14.29
CA ASP A 193 -6.83 -24.34 -12.97
C ASP A 193 -5.87 -23.24 -12.47
N PHE A 194 -4.82 -22.92 -13.23
CA PHE A 194 -3.87 -21.88 -12.88
C PHE A 194 -4.57 -20.51 -12.72
N PRO A 195 -4.38 -19.79 -11.60
CA PRO A 195 -4.98 -18.48 -11.37
C PRO A 195 -4.54 -17.46 -12.43
N TYR A 196 -5.50 -16.97 -13.20
CA TYR A 196 -5.24 -16.09 -14.33
C TYR A 196 -6.33 -15.01 -14.39
N PHE A 197 -5.92 -13.76 -14.23
CA PHE A 197 -6.81 -12.60 -14.22
C PHE A 197 -6.37 -11.64 -15.31
N GLY A 198 -7.30 -10.89 -15.88
CA GLY A 198 -6.94 -9.93 -16.92
C GLY A 198 -7.98 -8.85 -17.15
N THR A 199 -7.55 -7.81 -17.86
CA THR A 199 -8.36 -6.69 -18.34
C THR A 199 -8.39 -6.70 -19.86
N PRO A 200 -9.41 -6.14 -20.53
CA PRO A 200 -9.41 -6.00 -21.99
C PRO A 200 -8.38 -4.96 -22.45
N GLY A 201 -7.77 -5.24 -23.60
CA GLY A 201 -7.09 -4.28 -24.46
C GLY A 201 -7.92 -3.91 -25.68
N ASN A 202 -7.37 -3.05 -26.54
CA ASN A 202 -8.10 -2.57 -27.72
C ASN A 202 -8.31 -3.66 -28.77
N HIS A 203 -7.54 -4.75 -28.75
CA HIS A 203 -7.74 -5.89 -29.62
C HIS A 203 -8.74 -6.93 -29.09
N ASP A 204 -9.21 -6.81 -27.84
CA ASP A 204 -10.12 -7.80 -27.26
C ASP A 204 -11.60 -7.42 -27.39
N VAL A 205 -11.89 -6.15 -27.73
CA VAL A 205 -13.23 -5.53 -27.65
C VAL A 205 -14.30 -6.32 -28.41
N LYS A 206 -13.95 -6.88 -29.57
CA LYS A 206 -14.90 -7.57 -30.44
C LYS A 206 -15.42 -8.88 -29.82
N GLU A 207 -14.55 -9.64 -29.16
CA GLU A 207 -14.89 -10.92 -28.54
C GLU A 207 -14.82 -10.86 -26.99
N TRP A 208 -14.84 -9.66 -26.41
CA TRP A 208 -14.63 -9.44 -24.98
C TRP A 208 -15.52 -10.32 -24.10
N ASN A 209 -16.81 -10.42 -24.40
CA ASN A 209 -17.73 -11.25 -23.62
C ASN A 209 -17.28 -12.73 -23.55
N ASN A 210 -16.68 -13.23 -24.61
CA ASN A 210 -16.20 -14.61 -24.67
C ASN A 210 -14.87 -14.77 -23.91
N TYR A 211 -13.93 -13.82 -24.03
CA TYR A 211 -12.71 -13.80 -23.19
C TYR A 211 -13.04 -13.67 -21.70
N GLN A 212 -13.95 -12.76 -21.35
CA GLN A 212 -14.43 -12.57 -19.99
C GLN A 212 -15.08 -13.84 -19.46
N GLY A 213 -15.84 -14.56 -20.30
CA GLY A 213 -16.36 -15.89 -19.98
C GLY A 213 -15.25 -16.89 -19.59
N LYS A 214 -14.13 -16.93 -20.33
CA LYS A 214 -12.97 -17.75 -19.99
C LYS A 214 -12.36 -17.36 -18.64
N LEU A 215 -12.22 -16.06 -18.38
CA LEU A 215 -11.72 -15.55 -17.09
C LEU A 215 -12.64 -15.97 -15.93
N TYR A 216 -13.97 -15.88 -16.08
CA TYR A 216 -14.91 -16.37 -15.07
C TYR A 216 -14.80 -17.88 -14.85
N ASP A 217 -14.61 -18.66 -15.91
CA ASP A 217 -14.46 -20.12 -15.80
C ASP A 217 -13.16 -20.51 -15.08
N ARG A 218 -12.07 -19.74 -15.26
CA ARG A 218 -10.85 -19.86 -14.45
C ARG A 218 -11.06 -19.44 -13.00
N LEU A 219 -11.76 -18.34 -12.76
CA LEU A 219 -12.08 -17.86 -11.41
C LEU A 219 -12.85 -18.92 -10.60
N LYS A 220 -13.86 -19.57 -11.19
CA LYS A 220 -14.63 -20.64 -10.52
C LYS A 220 -13.78 -21.82 -10.05
N LYS A 221 -12.64 -22.07 -10.70
CA LYS A 221 -11.70 -23.15 -10.35
C LYS A 221 -10.70 -22.72 -9.27
N ASN A 222 -10.68 -21.45 -8.90
CA ASN A 222 -9.76 -20.84 -7.94
C ASN A 222 -10.54 -20.32 -6.73
N PRO A 223 -10.97 -21.20 -5.80
CA PRO A 223 -11.83 -20.81 -4.68
C PRO A 223 -11.17 -19.85 -3.68
N ASP A 224 -9.83 -19.74 -3.71
CA ASP A 224 -9.09 -18.78 -2.88
C ASP A 224 -9.09 -17.35 -3.46
N ALA A 225 -9.66 -17.16 -4.65
CA ALA A 225 -9.82 -15.87 -5.30
C ALA A 225 -11.24 -15.34 -5.07
N GLU A 226 -11.34 -14.15 -4.50
CA GLU A 226 -12.61 -13.45 -4.30
C GLU A 226 -12.62 -12.21 -5.16
N CYS A 227 -13.49 -12.16 -6.17
CA CYS A 227 -13.66 -10.99 -7.03
C CYS A 227 -15.08 -10.41 -6.91
N ILE A 228 -15.17 -9.09 -6.84
CA ILE A 228 -16.43 -8.34 -6.87
C ILE A 228 -16.46 -7.39 -8.06
N GLY A 229 -17.66 -7.12 -8.58
CA GLY A 229 -17.87 -6.26 -9.73
C GLY A 229 -17.80 -7.01 -11.07
N ASP A 230 -17.55 -6.26 -12.14
CA ASP A 230 -17.49 -6.78 -13.50
C ASP A 230 -16.06 -7.19 -13.86
N LEU A 231 -15.81 -8.51 -13.91
CA LEU A 231 -14.46 -9.09 -14.01
C LEU A 231 -13.68 -8.52 -15.19
N GLY A 232 -12.51 -7.93 -14.92
CA GLY A 232 -11.65 -7.32 -15.94
C GLY A 232 -12.01 -5.89 -16.36
N VAL A 233 -13.20 -5.38 -16.00
CA VAL A 233 -13.68 -4.05 -16.45
C VAL A 233 -13.81 -3.06 -15.29
N LYS A 234 -14.57 -3.42 -14.26
CA LYS A 234 -14.70 -2.67 -13.00
C LYS A 234 -14.86 -3.69 -11.90
N SER A 235 -13.77 -4.40 -11.63
CA SER A 235 -13.72 -5.41 -10.59
C SER A 235 -12.52 -5.21 -9.67
N SER A 236 -12.68 -5.66 -8.45
CA SER A 236 -11.59 -5.82 -7.51
C SER A 236 -11.55 -7.26 -7.05
N CYS A 237 -10.35 -7.76 -6.83
CA CYS A 237 -10.09 -9.15 -6.49
C CYS A 237 -9.11 -9.23 -5.34
N THR A 238 -9.26 -10.26 -4.53
CA THR A 238 -8.26 -10.67 -3.54
C THR A 238 -7.86 -12.11 -3.82
N TYR A 239 -6.56 -12.39 -3.85
CA TYR A 239 -6.03 -13.74 -3.93
C TYR A 239 -4.87 -13.89 -2.96
N HIS A 240 -4.98 -14.83 -2.01
CA HIS A 240 -3.97 -15.05 -0.95
C HIS A 240 -3.54 -13.75 -0.26
N GLY A 241 -4.49 -12.83 -0.07
CA GLY A 241 -4.34 -11.54 0.58
C GLY A 241 -3.78 -10.39 -0.26
N LEU A 242 -3.31 -10.67 -1.49
CA LEU A 242 -2.98 -9.62 -2.46
C LEU A 242 -4.26 -9.02 -3.03
N PHE A 243 -4.43 -7.71 -2.89
CA PHE A 243 -5.57 -6.98 -3.46
C PHE A 243 -5.19 -6.39 -4.82
N PHE A 244 -6.05 -6.55 -5.81
CA PHE A 244 -5.84 -5.95 -7.11
C PHE A 244 -7.17 -5.53 -7.75
N ILE A 245 -7.12 -4.42 -8.48
CA ILE A 245 -8.24 -3.82 -9.18
C ILE A 245 -7.98 -4.00 -10.67
N LEU A 246 -8.98 -4.57 -11.36
CA LEU A 246 -8.97 -4.77 -12.80
C LEU A 246 -9.91 -3.73 -13.42
N VAL A 247 -9.33 -2.81 -14.19
CA VAL A 247 -10.05 -1.73 -14.85
C VAL A 247 -9.71 -1.61 -16.33
N ALA A 248 -10.58 -0.95 -17.09
CA ALA A 248 -10.43 -0.80 -18.54
C ALA A 248 -10.66 0.66 -19.04
N PRO A 249 -10.04 1.68 -18.40
CA PRO A 249 -10.20 3.06 -18.81
C PRO A 249 -9.78 3.26 -20.27
N GLY A 250 -10.63 3.92 -21.05
CA GLY A 250 -10.39 4.18 -22.48
C GLY A 250 -10.73 3.03 -23.42
N ILE A 251 -10.95 1.83 -22.89
CA ILE A 251 -11.40 0.65 -23.65
C ILE A 251 -12.91 0.43 -23.48
N SER A 252 -13.41 0.55 -22.25
CA SER A 252 -14.81 0.31 -21.91
C SER A 252 -15.57 1.58 -21.52
N ASP A 253 -16.51 1.48 -20.58
CA ASP A 253 -17.37 2.57 -20.14
C ASP A 253 -16.62 3.62 -19.29
N SER A 254 -17.35 4.57 -18.71
CA SER A 254 -16.80 5.66 -17.89
C SER A 254 -16.66 5.26 -16.41
N ASP A 255 -16.16 6.21 -15.60
CA ASP A 255 -16.19 6.19 -14.13
C ASP A 255 -15.26 5.16 -13.47
N HIS A 256 -14.26 4.66 -14.20
CA HIS A 256 -13.22 3.78 -13.66
C HIS A 256 -12.42 4.44 -12.53
N ASP A 257 -12.17 5.73 -12.61
CA ASP A 257 -11.51 6.55 -11.58
C ASP A 257 -12.30 6.53 -10.26
N SER A 258 -13.62 6.72 -10.32
CA SER A 258 -14.50 6.69 -9.16
C SER A 258 -14.56 5.29 -8.54
N PHE A 259 -14.55 4.25 -9.38
CA PHE A 259 -14.49 2.86 -8.94
C PHE A 259 -13.17 2.58 -8.22
N ILE A 260 -12.03 2.93 -8.80
CA ILE A 260 -10.70 2.80 -8.19
C ILE A 260 -10.67 3.49 -6.83
N LYS A 261 -11.09 4.76 -6.78
CA LYS A 261 -11.11 5.56 -5.55
C LYS A 261 -11.93 4.85 -4.46
N LYS A 262 -13.13 4.38 -4.80
CA LYS A 262 -13.98 3.66 -3.87
C LYS A 262 -13.31 2.38 -3.36
N GLN A 263 -12.80 1.55 -4.28
CA GLN A 263 -12.20 0.26 -3.94
C GLN A 263 -10.94 0.39 -3.07
N LEU A 264 -10.11 1.41 -3.31
CA LEU A 264 -8.90 1.65 -2.50
C LEU A 264 -9.22 2.27 -1.14
N ASN A 265 -10.30 3.03 -1.02
CA ASN A 265 -10.76 3.58 0.26
C ASN A 265 -11.42 2.53 1.16
N GLU A 266 -12.03 1.49 0.57
CA GLU A 266 -12.72 0.41 1.29
C GLU A 266 -11.83 -0.81 1.53
N ASN A 267 -10.61 -0.84 1.01
CA ASN A 267 -9.68 -1.97 1.13
C ASN A 267 -8.42 -1.60 1.90
N HIS A 268 -8.06 -2.44 2.87
CA HIS A 268 -6.94 -2.22 3.78
C HIS A 268 -5.79 -3.20 3.57
N SER A 269 -5.67 -3.83 2.39
CA SER A 269 -4.52 -4.70 2.10
C SER A 269 -3.21 -3.90 2.09
N ASN A 270 -2.13 -4.55 2.55
CA ASN A 270 -0.77 -4.02 2.52
C ASN A 270 -0.18 -4.03 1.10
N TRP A 271 -0.76 -4.80 0.18
CA TRP A 271 -0.37 -4.81 -1.23
C TRP A 271 -1.59 -4.60 -2.10
N ARG A 272 -1.53 -3.54 -2.90
CA ARG A 272 -2.61 -3.12 -3.78
C ARG A 272 -2.03 -2.92 -5.17
N ILE A 273 -2.76 -3.39 -6.18
CA ILE A 273 -2.37 -3.23 -7.58
C ILE A 273 -3.56 -2.65 -8.33
N CYS A 274 -3.36 -1.61 -9.13
CA CYS A 274 -4.27 -1.24 -10.18
C CYS A 274 -3.72 -1.77 -11.51
N SER A 275 -4.53 -2.52 -12.26
CA SER A 275 -4.14 -3.14 -13.51
C SER A 275 -5.09 -2.72 -14.62
N TRP A 276 -4.53 -2.29 -15.76
CA TRP A 276 -5.27 -2.03 -16.99
C TRP A 276 -4.33 -2.03 -18.21
N HIS A 277 -4.88 -1.91 -19.41
CA HIS A 277 -4.12 -2.06 -20.65
C HIS A 277 -3.31 -0.81 -21.04
N TYR A 278 -3.96 0.32 -21.37
CA TYR A 278 -3.29 1.49 -21.93
C TYR A 278 -2.24 2.15 -21.02
N ASP A 279 -1.06 2.40 -21.58
CA ASP A 279 0.02 3.11 -20.90
C ASP A 279 -0.24 4.62 -20.76
N ILE A 280 0.58 5.26 -19.93
CA ILE A 280 0.47 6.68 -19.56
C ILE A 280 0.41 7.60 -20.78
N ASN A 281 1.21 7.36 -21.83
CA ASN A 281 1.26 8.24 -22.99
C ASN A 281 0.04 8.07 -23.90
N THR A 282 -0.53 6.87 -23.92
CA THR A 282 -1.68 6.55 -24.76
C THR A 282 -2.95 7.08 -24.12
N MET A 283 -3.10 6.90 -22.80
CA MET A 283 -4.21 7.47 -22.06
C MET A 283 -4.32 8.99 -22.21
N GLN A 284 -3.19 9.72 -22.32
CA GLN A 284 -3.21 11.17 -22.54
C GLN A 284 -3.49 11.58 -24.00
N ARG A 285 -3.25 10.70 -24.97
CA ARG A 285 -3.50 10.97 -26.41
C ARG A 285 -4.92 10.59 -26.83
N GLU A 286 -5.44 9.50 -26.26
CA GLU A 286 -6.78 8.97 -26.53
C GLU A 286 -7.84 9.52 -25.55
N ALA A 287 -7.45 10.48 -24.71
CA ALA A 287 -8.32 11.14 -23.75
C ALA A 287 -9.48 11.90 -24.40
N ASP A 288 -10.60 11.20 -24.54
CA ASP A 288 -11.89 11.84 -24.31
C ASP A 288 -11.98 12.14 -22.80
N GLN A 289 -12.11 13.42 -22.44
CA GLN A 289 -11.99 13.93 -21.06
C GLN A 289 -12.93 13.24 -20.05
N ASN A 290 -13.95 12.53 -20.54
CA ASN A 290 -14.94 11.81 -19.73
C ASN A 290 -14.73 10.28 -19.68
N LYS A 291 -13.66 9.74 -20.27
CA LYS A 291 -13.37 8.28 -20.32
C LYS A 291 -11.98 7.89 -19.84
N THR A 292 -10.99 8.80 -19.92
CA THR A 292 -9.62 8.61 -19.42
C THR A 292 -9.01 9.93 -18.99
N GLY A 293 -8.13 9.90 -17.98
CA GLY A 293 -7.41 11.06 -17.49
C GLY A 293 -6.37 10.70 -16.43
N TRP A 294 -5.76 11.73 -15.83
CA TRP A 294 -4.78 11.56 -14.75
C TRP A 294 -5.39 10.96 -13.48
N GLU A 295 -6.72 11.06 -13.32
CA GLU A 295 -7.46 10.67 -12.13
C GLU A 295 -7.27 9.19 -11.79
N VAL A 296 -7.23 8.29 -12.78
CA VAL A 296 -6.98 6.87 -12.49
C VAL A 296 -5.58 6.64 -11.92
N TYR A 297 -4.56 7.33 -12.44
CA TYR A 297 -3.19 7.26 -11.92
C TYR A 297 -3.10 7.90 -10.54
N GLU A 298 -3.70 9.07 -10.37
CA GLU A 298 -3.69 9.83 -9.12
C GLU A 298 -4.45 9.10 -8.01
N TYR A 299 -5.60 8.46 -8.30
CA TYR A 299 -6.33 7.66 -7.31
C TYR A 299 -5.59 6.37 -6.96
N CYS A 300 -4.97 5.69 -7.92
CA CYS A 300 -4.10 4.54 -7.61
C CYS A 300 -2.91 4.96 -6.75
N LYS A 301 -2.25 6.08 -7.07
CA LYS A 301 -1.18 6.67 -6.24
C LYS A 301 -1.66 7.02 -4.85
N ASN A 302 -2.80 7.69 -4.72
CA ASN A 302 -3.33 8.10 -3.42
C ASN A 302 -3.73 6.86 -2.58
N GLY A 303 -4.18 5.78 -3.20
CA GLY A 303 -4.37 4.50 -2.50
C GLY A 303 -3.09 3.67 -2.31
N GLY A 304 -1.91 4.17 -2.72
CA GLY A 304 -0.62 3.47 -2.68
C GLY A 304 -0.59 2.17 -3.49
N ALA A 305 -1.37 2.07 -4.56
CA ALA A 305 -1.40 0.89 -5.41
C ALA A 305 -0.27 0.93 -6.44
N ILE A 306 0.36 -0.23 -6.68
CA ILE A 306 1.25 -0.43 -7.83
C ILE A 306 0.43 -0.30 -9.11
N ILE A 307 0.93 0.40 -10.12
CA ILE A 307 0.24 0.56 -11.39
C ILE A 307 0.85 -0.35 -12.45
N ALA A 308 0.04 -1.24 -13.02
CA ALA A 308 0.44 -2.22 -14.02
C ALA A 308 -0.23 -1.93 -15.37
N ASN A 309 0.59 -1.66 -16.40
CA ASN A 309 0.15 -1.36 -17.76
C ASN A 309 0.81 -2.26 -18.82
N ALA A 310 0.32 -2.17 -20.06
CA ALA A 310 0.89 -2.81 -21.24
C ALA A 310 0.67 -1.93 -22.49
N TYR A 311 0.05 -2.44 -23.57
CA TYR A 311 -0.25 -1.79 -24.86
C TYR A 311 0.99 -1.46 -25.69
N GLN A 312 1.95 -0.74 -25.11
CA GLN A 312 3.23 -0.53 -25.78
C GLN A 312 4.04 -1.81 -25.67
N HIS A 313 4.43 -2.37 -26.82
CA HIS A 313 5.21 -3.60 -26.87
C HIS A 313 6.67 -3.36 -26.48
N VAL A 314 6.87 -2.98 -25.21
CA VAL A 314 8.15 -2.78 -24.52
C VAL A 314 8.02 -3.24 -23.06
N TYR A 315 9.16 -3.38 -22.39
CA TYR A 315 9.19 -3.35 -20.93
C TYR A 315 9.77 -2.02 -20.45
N ALA A 316 9.09 -1.35 -19.52
CA ALA A 316 9.55 -0.07 -18.97
C ALA A 316 8.98 0.16 -17.57
N ARG A 317 9.65 0.95 -16.73
CA ARG A 317 9.07 1.44 -15.46
C ARG A 317 9.64 2.77 -15.00
N THR A 318 8.85 3.47 -14.18
CA THR A 318 9.26 4.72 -13.52
C THR A 318 10.09 4.47 -12.26
N LYS A 319 10.61 5.55 -11.67
CA LYS A 319 10.93 5.62 -10.23
C LYS A 319 9.65 5.74 -9.41
N THR A 320 9.77 5.82 -8.08
CA THR A 320 8.67 6.29 -7.22
C THR A 320 8.31 7.72 -7.60
N LEU A 321 7.05 7.95 -7.94
CA LEU A 321 6.48 9.26 -8.26
C LEU A 321 5.47 9.66 -7.17
N ILE A 322 5.47 10.96 -6.85
CA ILE A 322 4.46 11.60 -5.98
C ILE A 322 3.44 12.42 -6.79
N ASN A 323 3.68 12.61 -8.08
CA ASN A 323 2.76 13.25 -9.02
C ASN A 323 2.98 12.65 -10.41
N PHE A 324 1.95 12.03 -10.99
CA PHE A 324 2.07 11.39 -12.30
C PHE A 324 1.99 12.40 -13.43
N GLU A 325 1.14 13.42 -13.32
CA GLU A 325 0.97 14.44 -14.37
C GLU A 325 2.25 15.19 -14.70
N ASN A 326 3.00 15.57 -13.66
CA ASN A 326 4.23 16.35 -13.77
C ASN A 326 5.49 15.49 -13.62
N HIS A 327 5.35 14.16 -13.55
CA HIS A 327 6.46 13.21 -13.41
C HIS A 327 7.39 13.54 -12.22
N ILE A 328 6.82 14.00 -11.09
CA ILE A 328 7.62 14.40 -9.93
C ILE A 328 8.08 13.15 -9.19
N VAL A 329 9.38 12.88 -9.26
CA VAL A 329 10.05 11.82 -8.51
C VAL A 329 10.03 12.15 -7.03
N ASP A 330 9.79 11.13 -6.22
CA ASP A 330 9.89 11.20 -4.79
C ASP A 330 11.34 11.48 -4.35
N SER A 331 11.60 12.67 -3.82
CA SER A 331 12.95 13.07 -3.40
C SER A 331 13.48 12.22 -2.25
N GLU A 332 12.61 11.69 -1.39
CA GLU A 332 12.98 10.81 -0.27
C GLU A 332 13.23 9.36 -0.71
N TRP A 333 12.79 9.01 -1.92
CA TRP A 333 12.85 7.64 -2.46
C TRP A 333 13.26 7.62 -3.94
N SER A 334 14.34 8.34 -4.24
CA SER A 334 14.77 8.66 -5.61
C SER A 334 15.66 7.58 -6.27
N GLU A 335 16.03 6.55 -5.51
CA GLU A 335 16.86 5.44 -5.96
C GLU A 335 16.08 4.56 -6.96
N PRO A 336 16.62 4.31 -8.17
CA PRO A 336 15.85 3.67 -9.24
C PRO A 336 15.40 2.23 -8.91
N ASN A 337 16.20 1.46 -8.18
CA ASN A 337 15.93 0.03 -7.91
C ASN A 337 15.38 -0.23 -6.49
N LYS A 338 15.10 0.85 -5.75
CA LYS A 338 14.37 0.79 -4.48
C LYS A 338 13.13 1.63 -4.66
N LEU A 339 11.96 1.00 -4.71
CA LEU A 339 10.68 1.68 -4.90
C LEU A 339 9.87 1.64 -3.61
N ARG A 340 8.95 2.61 -3.44
CA ARG A 340 7.99 2.59 -2.35
C ARG A 340 6.56 2.69 -2.85
N VAL A 341 5.66 2.10 -2.07
CA VAL A 341 4.22 2.33 -2.20
C VAL A 341 3.65 2.79 -0.86
N LYS A 342 3.00 3.95 -0.87
CA LYS A 342 2.30 4.56 0.27
C LYS A 342 1.17 5.43 -0.24
N GLU A 343 0.29 5.88 0.64
CA GLU A 343 -0.66 6.93 0.27
C GLU A 343 0.10 8.15 -0.30
N GLY A 344 -0.22 8.49 -1.56
CA GLY A 344 0.37 9.62 -2.28
C GLY A 344 1.70 9.34 -2.98
N ALA A 345 2.25 8.12 -2.94
CA ALA A 345 3.46 7.76 -3.68
C ALA A 345 3.45 6.31 -4.19
N THR A 346 3.73 6.12 -5.48
CA THR A 346 3.83 4.79 -6.11
C THR A 346 4.64 4.87 -7.40
N PHE A 347 4.67 3.81 -8.20
CA PHE A 347 5.29 3.78 -9.51
C PHE A 347 4.35 3.09 -10.52
N THR A 348 4.64 3.26 -11.81
CA THR A 348 4.00 2.49 -12.89
C THR A 348 5.05 1.69 -13.66
N PHE A 349 4.61 0.58 -14.24
CA PHE A 349 5.38 -0.18 -15.21
C PHE A 349 4.52 -0.59 -16.41
N ILE A 350 5.20 -0.87 -17.52
CA ILE A 350 4.67 -1.42 -18.76
C ILE A 350 5.30 -2.81 -18.94
N SER A 351 4.48 -3.85 -19.09
CA SER A 351 4.91 -5.23 -19.34
C SER A 351 4.30 -5.79 -20.62
N GLY A 352 4.39 -5.05 -21.74
CA GLY A 352 3.69 -5.34 -22.99
C GLY A 352 4.42 -6.23 -23.98
N ILE A 353 5.37 -7.06 -23.53
CA ILE A 353 6.15 -7.93 -24.41
C ILE A 353 5.88 -9.41 -24.15
N GLY A 354 4.62 -9.75 -23.89
CA GLY A 354 4.16 -11.10 -23.57
C GLY A 354 4.22 -12.10 -24.72
N GLY A 355 4.34 -11.65 -25.98
CA GLY A 355 4.61 -12.53 -27.11
C GLY A 355 4.52 -11.87 -28.48
N MET A 356 3.85 -10.72 -28.59
CA MET A 356 3.80 -9.95 -29.82
C MET A 356 5.14 -9.31 -30.22
N PRO A 357 5.31 -8.91 -31.50
CA PRO A 357 6.52 -8.25 -31.98
C PRO A 357 6.79 -6.94 -31.22
N ILE A 358 8.01 -6.82 -30.71
CA ILE A 358 8.46 -5.69 -29.90
C ILE A 358 8.65 -4.45 -30.78
N VAL A 359 8.22 -3.30 -30.29
CA VAL A 359 8.31 -2.02 -31.01
C VAL A 359 9.47 -1.16 -30.52
N LYS A 360 9.78 -0.10 -31.26
CA LYS A 360 10.70 0.93 -30.80
C LYS A 360 9.87 2.03 -30.15
N GLN A 361 10.01 2.18 -28.83
CA GLN A 361 9.37 3.24 -28.07
C GLN A 361 10.37 3.78 -27.06
N LYS A 362 10.34 5.10 -26.79
CA LYS A 362 11.23 5.76 -25.83
C LYS A 362 10.43 6.46 -24.73
N TYR A 363 10.91 6.32 -23.50
CA TYR A 363 10.41 7.03 -22.31
C TYR A 363 11.60 7.77 -21.69
N ASP A 364 11.71 9.08 -21.93
CA ASP A 364 12.94 9.85 -21.62
C ASP A 364 13.25 9.94 -20.11
N ASP A 365 12.23 9.90 -19.25
CA ASP A 365 12.37 10.07 -17.79
C ASP A 365 12.17 8.77 -16.99
N TRP A 366 12.09 7.63 -17.68
CA TRP A 366 11.85 6.33 -17.04
C TRP A 366 13.17 5.64 -16.72
N THR A 367 13.18 4.86 -15.64
CA THR A 367 14.38 4.19 -15.12
C THR A 367 14.94 3.19 -16.12
N ILE A 368 14.03 2.41 -16.71
CA ILE A 368 14.36 1.44 -17.74
C ILE A 368 13.35 1.55 -18.86
N ASN A 369 13.87 1.31 -20.04
CA ASN A 369 13.10 1.08 -21.25
C ASN A 369 13.84 -0.03 -21.99
N TYR A 370 13.15 -1.12 -22.29
CA TYR A 370 13.66 -2.30 -22.97
C TYR A 370 12.80 -2.52 -24.22
N SER A 371 13.32 -2.04 -25.34
CA SER A 371 12.64 -1.95 -26.63
C SER A 371 13.44 -2.59 -27.76
N SER A 372 12.84 -2.71 -28.95
CA SER A 372 13.46 -3.37 -30.11
C SER A 372 14.85 -2.82 -30.49
N ASP A 373 15.12 -1.52 -30.28
CA ASP A 373 16.41 -0.90 -30.59
C ASP A 373 17.52 -1.19 -29.56
N GLN A 374 17.17 -1.87 -28.47
CA GLN A 374 18.10 -2.36 -27.43
C GLN A 374 18.27 -3.88 -27.49
N GLY A 375 17.80 -4.52 -28.57
CA GLY A 375 17.87 -5.97 -28.75
C GLY A 375 16.93 -6.71 -27.79
N ALA A 376 15.76 -6.14 -27.54
CA ALA A 376 14.78 -6.74 -26.66
C ALA A 376 14.21 -8.05 -27.21
N SER A 377 13.90 -8.98 -26.30
CA SER A 377 13.15 -10.20 -26.56
C SER A 377 11.97 -10.29 -25.58
N ASN A 378 10.95 -11.08 -25.94
CA ASN A 378 9.74 -11.23 -25.12
C ASN A 378 10.06 -11.74 -23.70
N GLY A 379 9.17 -11.49 -22.75
CA GLY A 379 9.39 -11.83 -21.36
C GLY A 379 8.22 -11.47 -20.45
N ALA A 380 8.44 -11.58 -19.14
CA ALA A 380 7.48 -11.23 -18.12
C ALA A 380 8.15 -10.53 -16.93
N LEU A 381 7.40 -9.63 -16.28
CA LEU A 381 7.77 -9.09 -14.98
C LEU A 381 7.26 -10.05 -13.90
N PHE A 382 8.14 -10.41 -12.98
CA PHE A 382 7.82 -11.20 -11.81
C PHE A 382 7.95 -10.33 -10.57
N CYS A 383 6.97 -10.34 -9.68
CA CYS A 383 7.10 -9.77 -8.34
C CYS A 383 6.73 -10.82 -7.30
N THR A 384 7.67 -11.09 -6.39
CA THR A 384 7.40 -11.89 -5.20
C THR A 384 7.07 -10.93 -4.07
N PHE A 385 5.89 -11.05 -3.50
CA PHE A 385 5.42 -10.25 -2.38
C PHE A 385 5.72 -10.97 -1.07
N ASN A 386 5.95 -10.19 -0.02
CA ASN A 386 6.32 -10.67 1.30
C ASN A 386 7.53 -11.59 1.32
N VAL A 387 8.59 -11.17 0.62
CA VAL A 387 9.79 -11.97 0.36
C VAL A 387 10.52 -12.27 1.64
N GLY A 388 10.87 -13.54 1.85
CA GLY A 388 11.56 -13.99 3.05
C GLY A 388 10.73 -13.79 4.32
N GLY A 389 9.40 -13.76 4.19
CA GLY A 389 8.46 -13.53 5.30
C GLY A 389 8.28 -12.07 5.70
N GLN A 390 8.91 -11.11 5.01
CA GLN A 390 8.82 -9.68 5.35
C GLN A 390 7.53 -9.07 4.79
N PRO A 391 6.50 -8.76 5.62
CA PRO A 391 5.15 -8.43 5.15
C PRO A 391 5.03 -7.12 4.36
N ASN A 392 6.08 -6.33 4.28
CA ASN A 392 6.15 -5.03 3.62
C ASN A 392 7.18 -5.00 2.47
N LYS A 393 7.79 -6.12 2.13
CA LYS A 393 8.84 -6.17 1.10
C LYS A 393 8.42 -7.05 -0.08
N ALA A 394 8.55 -6.50 -1.27
CA ALA A 394 8.50 -7.26 -2.52
C ALA A 394 9.83 -7.19 -3.27
N TYR A 395 10.17 -8.25 -3.98
CA TYR A 395 11.29 -8.29 -4.91
C TYR A 395 10.73 -8.57 -6.31
N CYS A 396 11.06 -7.70 -7.25
CA CYS A 396 10.61 -7.79 -8.61
C CYS A 396 11.79 -7.88 -9.57
N TYR A 397 11.62 -8.61 -10.66
CA TYR A 397 12.58 -8.68 -11.74
C TYR A 397 11.88 -8.97 -13.07
N PHE A 398 12.35 -8.33 -14.14
CA PHE A 398 11.93 -8.66 -15.49
C PHE A 398 12.89 -9.67 -16.09
N LYS A 399 12.37 -10.81 -16.53
CA LYS A 399 13.14 -11.86 -17.19
C LYS A 399 12.62 -12.09 -18.59
N ASN A 400 13.54 -12.17 -19.54
CA ASN A 400 13.23 -12.45 -20.93
C ASN A 400 13.30 -13.95 -21.24
N ILE A 401 12.76 -14.36 -22.40
CA ILE A 401 12.74 -15.76 -22.85
C ILE A 401 14.14 -16.34 -23.15
N ASP A 402 15.17 -15.51 -23.24
CA ASP A 402 16.57 -15.97 -23.34
C ASP A 402 17.17 -16.30 -21.95
N GLY A 403 16.39 -16.16 -20.89
CA GLY A 403 16.80 -16.42 -19.52
C GLY A 403 17.57 -15.28 -18.84
N ARG A 404 17.64 -14.10 -19.47
CA ARG A 404 18.35 -12.93 -18.93
C ARG A 404 17.42 -12.10 -18.03
N ILE A 405 17.91 -11.74 -16.85
CA ILE A 405 17.29 -10.71 -16.02
C ILE A 405 17.71 -9.36 -16.59
N ILE A 406 16.72 -8.59 -17.04
CA ILE A 406 16.92 -7.28 -17.68
C ILE A 406 16.84 -6.16 -16.66
N ASP A 407 16.02 -6.36 -15.63
CA ASP A 407 15.79 -5.39 -14.56
C ASP A 407 15.46 -6.13 -13.27
N GLU A 408 15.84 -5.54 -12.14
CA GLU A 408 15.48 -6.02 -10.82
C GLU A 408 15.39 -4.86 -9.83
N PHE A 409 14.44 -4.95 -8.91
CA PHE A 409 14.18 -3.90 -7.93
C PHE A 409 13.40 -4.45 -6.73
N THR A 410 13.48 -3.73 -5.62
CA THR A 410 12.67 -4.01 -4.43
C THR A 410 11.59 -2.96 -4.24
N ILE A 411 10.43 -3.36 -3.73
CA ILE A 411 9.36 -2.45 -3.33
C ILE A 411 9.18 -2.57 -1.82
N THR A 412 9.12 -1.43 -1.14
CA THR A 412 8.68 -1.35 0.26
C THR A 412 7.26 -0.80 0.31
N SER A 413 6.33 -1.56 0.88
CA SER A 413 4.99 -1.09 1.17
C SER A 413 4.93 -0.42 2.54
N PHE A 414 4.34 0.76 2.59
CA PHE A 414 3.99 1.46 3.82
C PHE A 414 2.47 1.46 4.05
N LEU A 415 1.72 0.76 3.18
CA LEU A 415 0.29 0.56 3.35
C LEU A 415 0.05 -0.50 4.40
N GLY A 416 -0.90 -0.24 5.31
CA GLY A 416 -1.23 -1.21 6.34
C GLY A 416 -0.08 -1.51 7.31
N ALA A 417 0.96 -0.68 7.33
CA ALA A 417 1.99 -0.70 8.36
C ALA A 417 1.32 -0.37 9.69
N HIS A 418 0.82 -1.40 10.36
CA HIS A 418 0.28 -1.27 11.70
C HIS A 418 1.39 -0.77 12.62
N ILE A 419 1.06 0.28 13.36
CA ILE A 419 1.81 0.92 14.45
C ILE A 419 2.01 -0.04 15.65
N ASP A 420 1.56 -1.30 15.52
CA ASP A 420 1.39 -2.26 16.61
C ASP A 420 2.66 -3.06 16.96
N LYS A 421 3.74 -2.91 16.19
CA LYS A 421 5.09 -3.13 16.67
C LYS A 421 5.88 -1.88 16.40
N ILE A 422 5.82 -0.96 17.36
CA ILE A 422 6.57 0.29 17.44
C ILE A 422 7.14 0.72 16.07
N ASN A 423 6.25 1.17 15.17
CA ASN A 423 6.63 1.79 13.89
C ASN A 423 6.60 3.31 14.12
N PRO A 424 7.64 3.90 14.72
CA PRO A 424 7.74 5.33 14.82
C PRO A 424 7.95 5.87 13.40
N THR A 425 7.05 6.76 13.04
CA THR A 425 7.20 7.68 11.93
C THR A 425 7.31 9.07 12.55
N ASP A 426 8.42 9.77 12.32
CA ASP A 426 8.63 11.12 12.87
C ASP A 426 8.49 11.20 14.40
N VAL A 427 9.11 10.24 15.12
CA VAL A 427 9.10 10.21 16.58
C VAL A 427 10.51 10.41 17.13
N ASP A 428 10.62 11.22 18.19
CA ASP A 428 11.86 11.36 18.94
C ASP A 428 12.00 10.27 20.02
N TRP A 429 12.91 9.34 19.75
CA TRP A 429 13.32 8.27 20.66
C TRP A 429 14.76 8.43 21.12
N SER A 430 15.33 9.63 20.98
CA SER A 430 16.68 9.86 21.42
C SER A 430 16.84 9.57 22.91
N GLY A 431 17.93 8.90 23.28
CA GLY A 431 18.22 8.52 24.66
C GLY A 431 17.28 7.47 25.28
N ARG A 432 16.32 6.90 24.54
CA ARG A 432 15.40 5.90 25.10
C ARG A 432 16.08 4.56 25.34
N ASP A 433 15.65 3.88 26.38
CA ASP A 433 16.01 2.49 26.63
C ASP A 433 15.02 1.55 25.92
N LEU A 434 15.55 0.83 24.93
CA LEU A 434 14.89 -0.15 24.08
C LEU A 434 15.60 -1.51 24.17
N THR A 435 16.34 -1.75 25.26
CA THR A 435 17.07 -3.00 25.51
C THR A 435 16.15 -4.21 25.31
N GLY A 436 16.58 -5.18 24.51
CA GLY A 436 15.86 -6.43 24.24
C GLY A 436 14.51 -6.29 23.53
N ASN A 437 14.17 -5.11 22.99
CA ASN A 437 12.90 -4.91 22.28
C ASN A 437 12.88 -5.70 20.96
N ASP A 438 11.73 -6.26 20.63
CA ASP A 438 11.48 -6.87 19.31
C ASP A 438 10.95 -5.79 18.35
N LEU A 439 11.87 -5.29 17.53
CA LEU A 439 11.65 -4.40 16.38
C LEU A 439 11.83 -5.17 15.06
N SER A 440 11.78 -6.50 15.08
CA SER A 440 11.96 -7.30 13.87
C SER A 440 10.81 -7.06 12.89
N ASN A 441 11.13 -6.98 11.60
CA ASN A 441 10.17 -6.72 10.53
C ASN A 441 9.37 -5.41 10.69
N THR A 442 9.90 -4.44 11.46
CA THR A 442 9.31 -3.12 11.62
C THR A 442 9.76 -2.15 10.53
N THR A 443 9.01 -1.07 10.34
CA THR A 443 9.35 0.06 9.48
C THR A 443 9.51 1.30 10.35
N ILE A 444 10.75 1.77 10.47
CA ILE A 444 11.16 2.90 11.30
C ILE A 444 11.56 4.04 10.36
N ILE A 445 10.75 5.10 10.32
CA ILE A 445 10.89 6.19 9.35
C ILE A 445 11.10 7.51 10.10
N ASP A 446 12.06 8.32 9.67
CA ASP A 446 12.32 9.67 10.19
C ASP A 446 12.38 9.73 11.72
N THR A 447 12.79 8.63 12.33
CA THR A 447 12.81 8.47 13.78
C THR A 447 14.18 8.79 14.30
N ASN A 448 14.23 9.64 15.31
CA ASN A 448 15.46 9.94 15.99
C ASN A 448 15.77 8.84 17.02
N LEU A 449 16.68 7.92 16.70
CA LEU A 449 17.23 6.92 17.63
C LEU A 449 18.59 7.37 18.20
N SER A 450 18.94 8.65 18.09
CA SER A 450 20.25 9.12 18.54
C SER A 450 20.45 8.86 20.03
N SER A 451 21.58 8.27 20.41
CA SER A 451 21.88 7.90 21.79
C SER A 451 20.88 6.92 22.46
N ALA A 452 20.01 6.26 21.69
CA ALA A 452 19.12 5.24 22.23
C ALA A 452 19.90 3.96 22.61
N THR A 453 19.44 3.27 23.66
CA THR A 453 19.99 1.97 24.09
C THR A 453 19.18 0.85 23.45
N LEU A 454 19.76 0.14 22.49
CA LEU A 454 19.16 -0.98 21.74
C LEU A 454 19.89 -2.30 22.04
N VAL A 455 20.48 -2.41 23.23
CA VAL A 455 21.30 -3.57 23.62
C VAL A 455 20.45 -4.85 23.55
N GLY A 456 20.89 -5.83 22.77
CA GLY A 456 20.18 -7.09 22.55
C GLY A 456 18.81 -6.97 21.86
N ALA A 457 18.48 -5.80 21.29
CA ALA A 457 17.23 -5.62 20.55
C ALA A 457 17.24 -6.43 19.25
N ASP A 458 16.08 -6.94 18.84
CA ASP A 458 15.92 -7.60 17.55
C ASP A 458 15.41 -6.59 16.53
N LEU A 459 16.27 -6.14 15.62
CA LEU A 459 15.93 -5.30 14.46
C LEU A 459 15.99 -6.11 13.17
N SER A 460 15.99 -7.44 13.22
CA SER A 460 16.13 -8.25 12.01
C SER A 460 15.05 -7.91 10.99
N ASN A 461 15.49 -7.68 9.75
CA ASN A 461 14.65 -7.26 8.64
C ASN A 461 13.90 -5.92 8.85
N ALA A 462 14.31 -5.09 9.81
CA ALA A 462 13.74 -3.76 9.98
C ALA A 462 14.12 -2.85 8.81
N VAL A 463 13.19 -1.97 8.42
CA VAL A 463 13.40 -0.96 7.39
C VAL A 463 13.66 0.39 8.08
N LEU A 464 14.91 0.88 7.99
CA LEU A 464 15.37 2.11 8.66
C LEU A 464 15.56 3.24 7.64
N ILE A 465 14.57 4.11 7.45
CA ILE A 465 14.61 5.22 6.46
C ILE A 465 14.61 6.55 7.21
N GLY A 466 15.50 7.48 6.84
CA GLY A 466 15.60 8.76 7.54
C GLY A 466 15.92 8.66 9.04
N THR A 467 16.16 7.44 9.54
CA THR A 467 16.45 7.15 10.94
C THR A 467 17.86 7.59 11.28
N THR A 468 18.00 8.33 12.38
CA THR A 468 19.29 8.72 12.93
C THR A 468 19.72 7.73 14.01
N LEU A 469 20.89 7.11 13.85
CA LEU A 469 21.47 6.13 14.80
C LEU A 469 22.70 6.67 15.53
N THR A 470 23.00 7.96 15.42
CA THR A 470 24.24 8.55 15.98
C THR A 470 24.28 8.38 17.50
N GLY A 471 25.39 7.83 18.00
CA GLY A 471 25.55 7.53 19.43
C GLY A 471 24.69 6.38 19.98
N ALA A 472 23.87 5.71 19.16
CA ALA A 472 23.03 4.61 19.63
C ALA A 472 23.87 3.39 20.06
N ASP A 473 23.42 2.67 21.10
CA ASP A 473 24.06 1.46 21.58
C ASP A 473 23.35 0.21 21.02
N LEU A 474 23.92 -0.40 19.98
CA LEU A 474 23.42 -1.64 19.36
C LEU A 474 24.20 -2.87 19.84
N THR A 475 24.78 -2.83 21.05
CA THR A 475 25.54 -3.97 21.58
C THR A 475 24.68 -5.24 21.59
N ASP A 476 25.19 -6.33 21.03
CA ASP A 476 24.48 -7.62 20.89
C ASP A 476 23.11 -7.57 20.15
N ALA A 477 22.80 -6.47 19.43
CA ALA A 477 21.56 -6.35 18.67
C ALA A 477 21.56 -7.23 17.41
N ASN A 478 20.40 -7.77 17.03
CA ASN A 478 20.22 -8.50 15.78
C ASN A 478 19.79 -7.53 14.67
N LEU A 479 20.64 -7.30 13.67
CA LEU A 479 20.37 -6.42 12.53
C LEU A 479 20.29 -7.21 11.21
N THR A 480 20.11 -8.54 11.28
CA THR A 480 20.14 -9.41 10.10
C THR A 480 19.26 -8.86 8.97
N GLY A 481 19.82 -8.69 7.77
CA GLY A 481 19.08 -8.22 6.58
C GLY A 481 18.70 -6.74 6.55
N VAL A 482 19.12 -5.94 7.52
CA VAL A 482 18.87 -4.48 7.56
C VAL A 482 19.76 -3.74 6.56
N SER A 483 19.27 -2.64 5.99
CA SER A 483 20.07 -1.72 5.16
C SER A 483 20.56 -0.53 5.98
N LEU A 484 21.87 -0.44 6.19
CA LEU A 484 22.56 0.71 6.80
C LEU A 484 23.36 1.55 5.77
N LYS A 485 23.19 1.29 4.47
CA LYS A 485 23.82 2.03 3.36
C LYS A 485 23.82 3.55 3.61
N ASP A 486 25.00 4.16 3.46
CA ASP A 486 25.27 5.60 3.58
C ASP A 486 24.80 6.27 4.89
N LYS A 487 24.44 5.49 5.92
CA LYS A 487 24.02 6.07 7.21
C LYS A 487 25.21 6.62 7.99
N ASP A 488 24.98 7.76 8.63
CA ASP A 488 25.89 8.28 9.66
C ASP A 488 25.74 7.44 10.93
N LEU A 489 26.75 6.61 11.20
CA LEU A 489 26.84 5.82 12.42
C LEU A 489 27.73 6.49 13.47
N THR A 490 28.08 7.78 13.36
CA THR A 490 29.03 8.43 14.30
C THR A 490 28.63 8.17 15.75
N GLY A 491 29.56 7.61 16.53
CA GLY A 491 29.34 7.26 17.94
C GLY A 491 28.48 6.01 18.20
N THR A 492 27.88 5.39 17.17
CA THR A 492 27.11 4.14 17.32
C THR A 492 28.01 3.00 17.77
N ILE A 493 27.58 2.24 18.79
CA ILE A 493 28.27 1.06 19.32
C ILE A 493 27.68 -0.18 18.65
N LEU A 494 28.53 -1.02 18.06
CA LEU A 494 28.12 -2.23 17.33
C LEU A 494 28.69 -3.51 17.94
N THR A 495 29.37 -3.46 19.09
CA THR A 495 30.02 -4.62 19.71
C THR A 495 29.05 -5.79 19.85
N GLY A 496 29.40 -6.97 19.35
CA GLY A 496 28.54 -8.17 19.42
C GLY A 496 27.33 -8.21 18.49
N ALA A 497 27.03 -7.15 17.73
CA ALA A 497 25.85 -7.10 16.86
C ALA A 497 25.91 -8.14 15.72
N ASP A 498 24.76 -8.73 15.39
CA ASP A 498 24.61 -9.60 14.23
C ASP A 498 24.29 -8.76 12.98
N LEU A 499 25.29 -8.61 12.11
CA LEU A 499 25.21 -7.88 10.85
C LEU A 499 25.15 -8.84 9.64
N THR A 500 24.62 -10.05 9.84
CA THR A 500 24.43 -11.02 8.75
C THR A 500 23.56 -10.43 7.63
N ASP A 501 24.02 -10.53 6.38
CA ASP A 501 23.32 -10.02 5.18
C ASP A 501 22.96 -8.51 5.24
N VAL A 502 23.66 -7.72 6.07
CA VAL A 502 23.45 -6.26 6.18
C VAL A 502 24.18 -5.52 5.06
N SER A 503 23.52 -4.50 4.49
CA SER A 503 24.19 -3.54 3.59
C SER A 503 24.81 -2.39 4.38
N LEU A 504 26.14 -2.32 4.37
CA LEU A 504 26.99 -1.28 4.98
C LEU A 504 27.71 -0.45 3.89
N THR A 505 27.18 -0.48 2.66
CA THR A 505 27.76 0.22 1.51
C THR A 505 27.97 1.71 1.83
N GLY A 506 29.18 2.21 1.59
CA GLY A 506 29.53 3.63 1.78
C GLY A 506 29.61 4.12 3.23
N VAL A 507 29.43 3.25 4.23
CA VAL A 507 29.43 3.64 5.65
C VAL A 507 30.85 3.88 6.18
N ASP A 508 31.02 4.89 7.03
CA ASP A 508 32.28 5.11 7.75
C ASP A 508 32.37 4.25 9.02
N LEU A 509 33.15 3.17 8.94
CA LEU A 509 33.45 2.27 10.04
C LEU A 509 34.84 2.54 10.66
N SER A 510 35.53 3.61 10.28
CA SER A 510 36.93 3.81 10.65
C SER A 510 37.14 3.90 12.17
N GLY A 511 38.16 3.18 12.64
CA GLY A 511 38.55 3.08 14.04
C GLY A 511 37.50 2.46 14.97
N ARG A 512 36.41 1.90 14.44
CA ARG A 512 35.36 1.30 15.28
C ARG A 512 35.80 -0.01 15.89
N ASP A 513 35.43 -0.18 17.16
CA ASP A 513 35.44 -1.48 17.79
C ASP A 513 34.25 -2.29 17.29
N LEU A 514 34.54 -3.34 16.52
CA LEU A 514 33.53 -4.28 16.06
C LEU A 514 33.55 -5.56 16.90
N THR A 515 34.32 -5.68 17.98
CA THR A 515 34.54 -6.95 18.72
C THR A 515 33.25 -7.76 18.87
N GLY A 516 33.28 -9.03 18.47
CA GLY A 516 32.12 -9.93 18.55
C GLY A 516 31.07 -9.80 17.44
N THR A 517 31.12 -8.80 16.55
CA THR A 517 30.15 -8.71 15.43
C THR A 517 30.24 -9.87 14.45
N ILE A 518 29.08 -10.25 13.92
CA ILE A 518 28.92 -11.25 12.85
C ILE A 518 28.72 -10.51 11.53
N LEU A 519 29.53 -10.81 10.50
CA LEU A 519 29.53 -10.09 9.21
C LEU A 519 29.26 -11.02 8.01
N ARG A 520 28.71 -12.22 8.26
CA ARG A 520 28.45 -13.21 7.21
C ARG A 520 27.49 -12.63 6.17
N GLY A 521 27.85 -12.65 4.89
CA GLY A 521 27.00 -12.13 3.82
C GLY A 521 26.86 -10.60 3.77
N ALA A 522 27.51 -9.85 4.67
CA ALA A 522 27.40 -8.40 4.70
C ALA A 522 28.02 -7.74 3.45
N ASP A 523 27.42 -6.65 2.98
CA ASP A 523 27.97 -5.84 1.88
C ASP A 523 28.69 -4.60 2.42
N LEU A 524 30.02 -4.63 2.38
CA LEU A 524 30.94 -3.56 2.81
C LEU A 524 31.47 -2.75 1.62
N THR A 525 30.86 -2.83 0.44
CA THR A 525 31.33 -2.10 -0.76
C THR A 525 31.49 -0.61 -0.46
N ASN A 526 32.68 -0.05 -0.69
CA ASN A 526 33.02 1.34 -0.40
C ASN A 526 32.95 1.77 1.08
N ALA A 527 32.84 0.85 2.04
CA ALA A 527 32.89 1.19 3.46
C ALA A 527 34.31 1.59 3.88
N ASN A 528 34.45 2.61 4.74
CA ASN A 528 35.74 2.99 5.29
C ASN A 528 36.09 2.10 6.50
N LEU A 529 36.99 1.14 6.31
CA LEU A 529 37.44 0.20 7.35
C LEU A 529 38.79 0.60 7.97
N THR A 530 39.26 1.84 7.77
CA THR A 530 40.58 2.27 8.25
C THR A 530 40.69 2.10 9.77
N GLY A 531 41.66 1.29 10.22
CA GLY A 531 41.89 1.05 11.64
C GLY A 531 40.93 0.07 12.31
N VAL A 532 40.07 -0.63 11.56
CA VAL A 532 39.20 -1.69 12.06
C VAL A 532 39.95 -3.01 12.13
N ASP A 533 39.86 -3.72 13.26
CA ASP A 533 40.38 -5.09 13.39
C ASP A 533 39.32 -6.12 12.99
N LEU A 534 39.54 -6.75 11.84
CA LEU A 534 38.73 -7.85 11.31
C LEU A 534 39.38 -9.23 11.53
N SER A 535 40.49 -9.31 12.26
CA SER A 535 41.19 -10.57 12.49
C SER A 535 40.31 -11.57 13.28
N GLY A 536 40.27 -12.82 12.82
CA GLY A 536 39.50 -13.88 13.47
C GLY A 536 37.97 -13.83 13.27
N ARG A 537 37.45 -12.92 12.44
CA ARG A 537 36.00 -12.83 12.16
C ARG A 537 35.55 -13.80 11.07
N ASP A 538 34.30 -14.25 11.18
CA ASP A 538 33.62 -14.94 10.08
C ASP A 538 33.17 -13.92 9.03
N LEU A 539 33.88 -13.91 7.91
CA LEU A 539 33.61 -13.07 6.74
C LEU A 539 33.06 -13.90 5.56
N THR A 540 32.46 -15.05 5.85
CA THR A 540 31.91 -15.92 4.79
C THR A 540 30.83 -15.17 4.02
N GLY A 541 30.96 -15.07 2.71
CA GLY A 541 29.99 -14.40 1.84
C GLY A 541 29.99 -12.86 1.92
N THR A 542 30.87 -12.24 2.70
CA THR A 542 31.00 -10.78 2.75
C THR A 542 31.49 -10.23 1.41
N ILE A 543 30.93 -9.09 0.99
CA ILE A 543 31.33 -8.33 -0.20
C ILE A 543 32.14 -7.11 0.27
N LEU A 544 33.28 -6.81 -0.37
CA LEU A 544 34.19 -5.71 -0.01
C LEU A 544 34.39 -4.73 -1.17
#